data_AF-A0AA96LHQ4-F1
#
_entry.id   AF-A0AA96LHQ4-F1
#
_cell.length_a   1.000
_cell.length_b   1.000
_cell.length_c   1.000
_cell.angle_alpha   90.00
_cell.angle_beta   90.00
_cell.angle_gamma   90.00
#
_symmetry.space_group_name_H-M   'P 1'
#
loop_
_entity.id
_entity.type
_entity.pdbx_description
1 polymer ?
#
loop_
_entity_poly.entity_id
_entity_poly.type
_entity_poly.pdbx_seq_one_letter_code
_entity_poly.pdbx_strand_id
1 'polypeptide(L)'
;MTDTARNRSEEERHERLLDFVGYVLTAARALGKEPASYGPMRLVDTLTKAVELLEDAGIRDESVKGPLAVIRENRWQATSDPEAFGEALDEAIRRLVEVTLEDARRKEQAEK
;
A
#
# COMPACT_ATOMS: atom_id res chain seq x y z
N MET A 1 -2.64 9.40 29.87
CA MET A 1 -3.63 9.57 28.80
C MET A 1 -5.01 9.41 29.41
N THR A 2 -5.89 10.39 29.25
CA THR A 2 -7.28 10.34 29.76
C THR A 2 -8.14 9.41 28.91
N ASP A 3 -9.12 8.75 29.52
CA ASP A 3 -10.03 7.79 28.86
C ASP A 3 -10.71 8.38 27.62
N THR A 4 -11.07 9.66 27.68
CA THR A 4 -11.71 10.40 26.59
C THR A 4 -10.82 10.54 25.35
N ALA A 5 -9.50 10.68 25.51
CA ALA A 5 -8.57 10.77 24.39
C ALA A 5 -8.31 9.40 23.75
N ARG A 6 -8.37 8.32 24.54
CA ARG A 6 -8.25 6.95 24.06
C ARG A 6 -9.47 6.56 23.21
N ASN A 7 -10.68 6.81 23.70
CA ASN A 7 -11.92 6.51 22.96
C ASN A 7 -12.00 7.25 21.62
N ARG A 8 -11.59 8.52 21.58
CA ARG A 8 -11.56 9.29 20.32
C ARG A 8 -10.64 8.66 19.26
N SER A 9 -9.50 8.12 19.68
CA SER A 9 -8.57 7.45 18.76
C SER A 9 -9.08 6.10 18.24
N GLU A 10 -9.96 5.43 18.99
CA GLU A 10 -10.58 4.17 18.57
C GLU A 10 -11.72 4.42 17.57
N GLU A 11 -12.54 5.44 17.79
CA GLU A 11 -13.56 5.90 16.83
C GLU A 11 -12.92 6.32 15.51
N GLU A 12 -11.87 7.15 15.53
CA GLU A 12 -11.15 7.58 14.32
C GLU A 12 -10.58 6.39 13.52
N ARG A 13 -10.05 5.36 14.20
CA ARG A 13 -9.56 4.14 13.56
C ARG A 13 -10.69 3.30 12.97
N HIS A 14 -11.83 3.23 13.66
CA HIS A 14 -13.01 2.53 13.17
C HIS A 14 -13.55 3.20 11.90
N GLU A 15 -13.66 4.52 11.88
CA GLU A 15 -14.09 5.28 10.70
C GLU A 15 -13.15 5.07 9.51
N ARG A 16 -11.83 5.16 9.72
CA ARG A 16 -10.84 4.90 8.65
C ARG A 16 -10.91 3.47 8.10
N LEU A 17 -11.17 2.49 8.95
CA LEU A 17 -11.38 1.11 8.52
C LEU A 17 -12.63 1.00 7.64
N LEU A 18 -13.74 1.61 8.05
CA LEU A 18 -14.97 1.64 7.26
C LEU A 18 -14.77 2.35 5.91
N ASP A 19 -14.06 3.47 5.89
CA ASP A 19 -13.70 4.20 4.66
C ASP A 19 -12.84 3.36 3.73
N PHE A 20 -11.84 2.66 4.27
CA PHE A 20 -10.99 1.75 3.49
C PHE A 20 -11.80 0.60 2.88
N VAL A 21 -12.63 -0.07 3.68
CA VAL A 21 -13.49 -1.17 3.20
C VAL A 21 -14.49 -0.65 2.15
N GLY A 22 -15.12 0.50 2.39
CA GLY A 22 -16.04 1.15 1.46
C GLY A 22 -15.36 1.49 0.13
N TYR A 23 -14.14 2.04 0.18
CA TYR A 23 -13.31 2.30 -0.99
C TYR A 23 -13.05 1.02 -1.80
N VAL A 24 -12.56 -0.05 -1.16
CA VAL A 24 -12.21 -1.31 -1.85
C VAL A 24 -13.43 -1.94 -2.50
N LEU A 25 -14.57 -2.03 -1.81
CA LEU A 25 -15.80 -2.62 -2.35
C LEU A 25 -16.33 -1.80 -3.54
N THR A 26 -16.29 -0.48 -3.43
CA THR A 26 -16.74 0.42 -4.51
C THR A 26 -15.82 0.32 -5.73
N ALA A 27 -14.50 0.32 -5.51
CA ALA A 27 -13.50 0.15 -6.56
C ALA A 27 -13.67 -1.21 -7.28
N ALA A 28 -13.82 -2.31 -6.52
CA ALA A 28 -14.04 -3.63 -7.08
C ALA A 28 -15.30 -3.70 -7.95
N ARG A 29 -16.40 -3.06 -7.52
CA ARG A 29 -17.63 -3.00 -8.31
C ARG A 29 -17.44 -2.19 -9.60
N ALA A 30 -16.67 -1.11 -9.54
CA ALA A 30 -16.41 -0.23 -10.68
C ALA A 30 -15.56 -0.91 -11.77
N LEU A 31 -14.59 -1.76 -11.39
CA LEU A 31 -13.68 -2.43 -12.33
C LEU A 31 -14.39 -3.24 -13.42
N GLY A 32 -15.58 -3.80 -13.15
CA GLY A 32 -16.37 -4.50 -14.18
C GLY A 32 -16.94 -3.59 -15.28
N LYS A 33 -16.78 -2.26 -15.15
CA LYS A 33 -17.26 -1.24 -16.09
C LYS A 33 -16.15 -0.28 -16.55
N GLU A 34 -14.94 -0.41 -16.02
CA GLU A 34 -13.77 0.42 -16.34
C GLU A 34 -12.84 -0.30 -17.33
N PRO A 35 -11.93 0.42 -18.02
CA PRO A 35 -10.89 -0.22 -18.83
C PRO A 35 -10.05 -1.18 -18.00
N ALA A 36 -9.60 -2.30 -18.59
CA ALA A 36 -8.86 -3.34 -17.88
C ALA A 36 -7.59 -2.81 -17.18
N SER A 37 -6.94 -1.78 -17.73
CA SER A 37 -5.76 -1.14 -17.15
C SER A 37 -6.02 -0.44 -15.81
N TYR A 38 -7.28 -0.16 -15.46
CA TYR A 38 -7.63 0.42 -14.16
C TYR A 38 -7.51 -0.61 -13.03
N GLY A 39 -7.60 -1.91 -13.32
CA GLY A 39 -7.44 -2.98 -12.32
C GLY A 39 -6.13 -2.85 -11.55
N PRO A 40 -4.97 -2.92 -12.23
CA PRO A 40 -3.67 -2.66 -11.63
C PRO A 40 -3.59 -1.35 -10.85
N MET A 41 -4.13 -0.24 -11.37
CA MET A 41 -4.15 1.04 -10.64
C MET A 41 -4.92 0.97 -9.32
N ARG A 42 -6.10 0.34 -9.32
CA ARG A 42 -6.93 0.19 -8.11
C ARG A 42 -6.24 -0.67 -7.05
N LEU A 43 -5.49 -1.70 -7.47
CA LEU A 43 -4.70 -2.53 -6.56
C LEU A 43 -3.60 -1.72 -5.88
N VAL A 44 -2.89 -0.89 -6.64
CA VAL A 44 -1.84 0.00 -6.11
C VAL A 44 -2.43 1.01 -5.11
N ASP A 45 -3.53 1.68 -5.47
CA ASP A 45 -4.18 2.63 -4.57
C ASP A 45 -4.66 1.94 -3.27
N THR A 46 -5.18 0.72 -3.41
CA THR A 46 -5.60 -0.08 -2.26
C THR A 46 -4.42 -0.44 -1.37
N LEU A 47 -3.29 -0.83 -1.95
CA LEU A 47 -2.06 -1.13 -1.23
C LEU A 47 -1.55 0.10 -0.47
N THR A 48 -1.52 1.29 -1.10
CA THR A 48 -1.11 2.54 -0.45
C THR A 48 -2.00 2.86 0.75
N LYS A 49 -3.32 2.80 0.58
CA LYS A 49 -4.27 3.04 1.67
C LYS A 49 -4.16 2.02 2.80
N ALA A 50 -3.89 0.76 2.47
CA ALA A 50 -3.68 -0.29 3.47
C ALA A 50 -2.41 -0.02 4.29
N VAL A 51 -1.33 0.42 3.65
CA VAL A 51 -0.09 0.78 4.35
C VAL A 51 -0.31 2.00 5.25
N GLU A 52 -0.99 3.04 4.78
CA GLU A 52 -1.36 4.20 5.61
C GLU A 52 -2.17 3.78 6.85
N LEU A 53 -3.15 2.87 6.67
CA LEU A 53 -3.95 2.34 7.76
C LEU A 53 -3.11 1.55 8.78
N LEU A 54 -2.11 0.79 8.32
CA LEU A 54 -1.16 0.09 9.20
C LEU A 54 -0.26 1.08 9.96
N GLU A 55 0.23 2.13 9.29
CA GLU A 55 1.06 3.16 9.91
C GLU A 55 0.29 3.92 11.02
N ASP A 56 -1.00 4.17 10.81
CA ASP A 56 -1.92 4.75 11.80
C ASP A 56 -2.22 3.81 12.98
N ALA A 57 -2.21 2.50 12.73
CA ALA A 57 -2.29 1.47 13.76
C ALA A 57 -0.98 1.28 14.53
N GLY A 58 0.10 1.99 14.15
CA GLY A 58 1.41 1.90 14.78
C GLY A 58 2.31 0.80 14.20
N ILE A 59 1.90 0.16 13.10
CA ILE A 59 2.70 -0.81 12.36
C ILE A 59 3.41 -0.04 11.24
N ARG A 60 4.64 0.37 11.50
CA ARG A 60 5.44 1.20 10.58
C ARG A 60 6.72 0.49 10.19
N ASP A 61 7.00 0.46 8.90
CA ASP A 61 8.26 -0.01 8.36
C ASP A 61 8.71 0.92 7.22
N GLU A 62 9.74 1.73 7.46
CA GLU A 62 10.24 2.67 6.46
C GLU A 62 10.79 1.99 5.21
N SER A 63 11.18 0.71 5.31
CA SER A 63 11.72 -0.05 4.18
C SER A 63 10.68 -0.28 3.07
N VAL A 64 9.39 -0.26 3.39
CA VAL A 64 8.32 -0.44 2.40
C VAL A 64 8.04 0.81 1.56
N LYS A 65 8.52 1.99 1.98
CA LYS A 65 8.25 3.26 1.28
C LYS A 65 8.92 3.35 -0.09
N GLY A 66 10.13 2.80 -0.21
CA GLY A 66 10.89 2.78 -1.47
C GLY A 66 10.15 2.07 -2.60
N PRO A 67 9.72 0.80 -2.41
CA PRO A 67 8.87 0.09 -3.37
C PRO A 67 7.58 0.85 -3.73
N LEU A 68 6.87 1.41 -2.75
CA LEU A 68 5.61 2.13 -2.99
C LEU A 68 5.81 3.44 -3.76
N ALA A 69 6.92 4.14 -3.54
CA ALA A 69 7.24 5.38 -4.24
C ALA A 69 7.38 5.18 -5.76
N VAL A 70 8.03 4.09 -6.19
CA VAL A 70 8.19 3.74 -7.61
C VAL A 70 6.84 3.69 -8.31
N ILE A 71 5.87 3.00 -7.71
CA ILE A 71 4.56 2.82 -8.33
C ILE A 71 3.77 4.13 -8.33
N ARG A 72 3.88 4.92 -7.25
CA ARG A 72 3.20 6.22 -7.14
C ARG A 72 3.69 7.21 -8.21
N GLU A 73 4.98 7.27 -8.47
CA GLU A 73 5.61 8.15 -9.47
C GLU A 73 5.21 7.78 -10.90
N ASN A 74 4.96 6.49 -11.15
CA ASN A 74 4.66 5.97 -12.48
C ASN A 74 3.16 5.70 -12.71
N ARG A 75 2.29 5.97 -11.72
CA ARG A 75 0.84 5.67 -11.77
C ARG A 75 0.11 6.22 -12.99
N TRP A 76 0.53 7.38 -13.49
CA TRP A 76 -0.07 8.02 -14.68
C TRP A 76 0.09 7.16 -15.94
N GLN A 77 1.17 6.37 -16.01
CA GLN A 77 1.49 5.51 -17.16
C GLN A 77 0.46 4.41 -17.36
N ALA A 78 -0.25 3.97 -16.33
CA ALA A 78 -1.26 2.93 -16.45
C ALA A 78 -2.35 3.21 -17.51
N THR A 79 -2.56 4.48 -17.86
CA THR A 79 -3.50 4.89 -18.92
C THR A 79 -2.84 5.35 -20.22
N SER A 80 -1.60 5.85 -20.16
CA SER A 80 -0.89 6.38 -21.34
C SER A 80 0.10 5.39 -21.96
N ASP A 81 0.70 4.54 -21.14
CA ASP A 81 1.72 3.55 -21.48
C ASP A 81 1.65 2.36 -20.51
N PRO A 82 0.74 1.39 -20.75
CA PRO A 82 0.56 0.24 -19.87
C PRO A 82 1.79 -0.66 -19.74
N GLU A 83 2.68 -0.66 -20.75
CA GLU A 83 3.92 -1.45 -20.72
C GLU A 83 4.91 -0.82 -19.74
N ALA A 84 5.14 0.49 -19.83
CA ALA A 84 5.97 1.22 -18.88
C ALA A 84 5.42 1.13 -17.44
N PHE A 85 4.10 1.11 -17.27
CA PHE A 85 3.49 0.86 -15.95
C PHE A 85 3.79 -0.56 -15.43
N GLY A 86 3.81 -1.55 -16.31
CA GLY A 86 4.25 -2.92 -15.99
C GLY A 86 5.70 -2.96 -15.51
N GLU A 87 6.60 -2.30 -16.23
CA GLU A 87 8.02 -2.20 -15.83
C GLU A 87 8.20 -1.51 -14.47
N ALA A 88 7.40 -0.48 -14.19
CA ALA A 88 7.42 0.19 -12.89
C ALA A 88 6.95 -0.73 -11.74
N LEU A 89 5.97 -1.62 -12.00
CA LEU A 89 5.55 -2.64 -11.04
C LEU A 89 6.66 -3.66 -10.81
N ASP A 90 7.34 -4.12 -11.87
CA ASP A 90 8.46 -5.06 -11.77
C ASP A 90 9.61 -4.47 -10.95
N GLU A 91 9.94 -3.19 -11.16
CA GLU A 91 10.94 -2.48 -10.36
C GLU A 91 10.53 -2.36 -8.88
N ALA A 92 9.27 -2.08 -8.60
CA ALA A 92 8.76 -2.03 -7.23
C ALA A 92 8.85 -3.40 -6.54
N ILE A 93 8.49 -4.48 -7.25
CA ILE A 93 8.62 -5.86 -6.77
C ILE A 93 10.08 -6.19 -6.49
N ARG A 94 10.98 -5.84 -7.41
CA ARG A 94 12.43 -6.06 -7.25
C ARG A 94 12.96 -5.39 -5.98
N ARG A 95 12.61 -4.12 -5.73
CA ARG A 95 12.99 -3.40 -4.50
C ARG A 95 12.43 -4.04 -3.24
N LEU A 96 11.20 -4.55 -3.27
CA LEU A 96 10.60 -5.23 -2.12
C LEU A 96 11.33 -6.54 -1.81
N VAL A 97 11.75 -7.28 -2.84
CA VAL A 97 12.57 -8.49 -2.68
C VAL A 97 13.91 -8.15 -2.02
N GLU A 98 14.58 -7.08 -2.44
CA GLU A 98 15.84 -6.61 -1.84
C GLU A 98 15.67 -6.30 -0.35
N VAL A 99 14.66 -5.51 -0.01
CA VAL A 99 14.29 -5.20 1.39
C VAL A 99 14.08 -6.48 2.21
N THR A 100 13.36 -7.45 1.67
CA THR A 100 13.06 -8.72 2.35
C THR A 100 14.33 -9.54 2.59
N LEU A 101 15.24 -9.59 1.60
CA LEU A 101 16.51 -10.31 1.72
C LEU A 101 17.45 -9.63 2.73
N GLU A 102 17.51 -8.30 2.73
CA GLU A 102 18.27 -7.54 3.72
C GLU A 102 17.75 -7.76 5.14
N ASP A 103 16.43 -7.78 5.32
CA ASP A 103 15.81 -8.06 6.61
C ASP A 103 16.15 -9.46 7.13
N ALA A 104 16.07 -10.47 6.26
CA ALA A 104 16.48 -11.84 6.60
C ALA A 104 17.95 -11.91 7.04
N ARG A 105 18.87 -11.28 6.30
CA ARG A 105 20.30 -11.23 6.66
C ARG A 105 20.55 -10.53 8.00
N ARG A 106 19.83 -9.44 8.30
CA ARG A 106 19.93 -8.75 9.59
C ARG A 106 19.52 -9.65 10.75
N LYS A 107 18.44 -10.42 10.59
CA LYS A 107 17.97 -11.39 11.59
C LYS A 107 19.01 -12.49 11.84
N GLU A 108 19.57 -13.07 10.80
CA GLU A 108 20.63 -14.08 10.91
C GLU A 108 21.92 -13.57 11.58
N GLN A 109 22.22 -12.27 11.47
CA GLN A 109 23.37 -11.65 12.14
C GLN A 109 23.09 -11.32 13.61
N ALA A 110 21.83 -11.01 13.97
CA ALA A 110 21.44 -10.72 15.34
C ALA A 110 21.35 -11.97 16.23
N GLU A 111 21.20 -13.15 15.61
CA GLU A 111 21.15 -14.45 16.27
C GLU A 111 22.53 -15.10 16.49
N LYS A 112 23.61 -14.49 15.96
CA LYS A 112 25.00 -14.95 16.08
C LYS A 112 25.76 -14.15 17.13
#